data_AF-A0A2R6B1I6-F1
#
_entry.id   AF-A0A2R6B1I6-F1
#
_cell.length_a   1.000
_cell.length_b   1.000
_cell.length_c   1.000
_cell.angle_alpha   90.00
_cell.angle_beta   90.00
_cell.angle_gamma   90.00
#
_symmetry.space_group_name_H-M   'P 1'
#
loop_
_entity.id
_entity.type
_entity.pdbx_description
1 polymer ?
#
loop_
_entity_poly.entity_id
_entity_poly.type
_entity_poly.pdbx_seq_one_letter_code
_entity_poly.pdbx_strand_id
1 'polypeptide(L)'
;MAKVFAIFGTSSHCGKTTLVAAFCRALSNRGFRVAPFKAQNMSLNSYVTPEGGEIARAQALQAFASRIEPSVHMNPVLLKPSGRMRSQLVLLGKPVRDIDAKRYFSENKKELFEIALKSLKQLCSKFDFVVIEGAGSAAEPNLYNRISLT
;
A
#
# COMPACT_ATOMS: atom_id res chain seq x y z
N MET A 1 -14.71 11.94 -10.88
CA MET A 1 -13.88 11.68 -9.67
C MET A 1 -13.79 10.18 -9.49
N ALA A 2 -12.60 9.63 -9.21
CA ALA A 2 -12.44 8.19 -9.00
C ALA A 2 -13.29 7.68 -7.83
N LYS A 3 -13.86 6.49 -7.96
CA LYS A 3 -14.50 5.77 -6.85
C LYS A 3 -13.43 5.03 -6.06
N VAL A 4 -13.39 5.26 -4.74
CA VAL A 4 -12.37 4.69 -3.86
C VAL A 4 -13.04 3.85 -2.80
N PHE A 5 -12.58 2.61 -2.62
CA PHE A 5 -13.03 1.76 -1.52
C PHE A 5 -11.86 0.92 -1.01
N ALA A 6 -11.97 0.51 0.24
CA ALA A 6 -10.91 -0.22 0.93
C ALA A 6 -11.40 -1.59 1.40
N ILE A 7 -10.51 -2.58 1.31
CA ILE A 7 -10.74 -3.93 1.80
C ILE A 7 -9.88 -4.11 3.05
N PHE A 8 -10.55 -4.24 4.18
CA PHE A 8 -9.94 -4.56 5.47
C PHE A 8 -10.20 -6.02 5.83
N GLY A 9 -9.51 -6.49 6.85
CA GLY A 9 -9.65 -7.85 7.38
C GLY A 9 -9.44 -7.83 8.87
N THR A 10 -9.94 -8.86 9.55
CA THR A 10 -9.86 -9.00 11.01
C THR A 10 -8.48 -9.45 11.49
N SER A 11 -7.67 -10.00 10.59
CA SER A 11 -6.29 -10.41 10.89
C SER A 11 -5.35 -10.15 9.71
N SER A 12 -4.05 -10.31 9.95
CA SER A 12 -3.05 -10.44 8.89
C SER A 12 -3.24 -11.76 8.14
N HIS A 13 -2.86 -11.80 6.85
CA HIS A 13 -2.94 -13.00 6.00
C HIS A 13 -4.33 -13.62 5.75
N CYS A 14 -5.43 -12.97 6.15
CA CYS A 14 -6.81 -13.42 5.88
C CYS A 14 -7.27 -13.33 4.40
N GLY A 15 -6.37 -13.22 3.43
CA GLY A 15 -6.71 -13.17 2.01
C GLY A 15 -7.02 -11.78 1.42
N LYS A 16 -6.78 -10.68 2.14
CA LYS A 16 -7.00 -9.30 1.63
C LYS A 16 -6.36 -9.04 0.27
N THR A 17 -5.09 -9.41 0.12
CA THR A 17 -4.34 -9.19 -1.13
C THR A 17 -5.00 -9.88 -2.31
N THR A 18 -5.44 -11.13 -2.13
CA THR A 18 -6.15 -11.91 -3.15
C THR A 18 -7.50 -11.28 -3.47
N LEU A 19 -8.25 -10.83 -2.45
CA LEU A 19 -9.55 -10.20 -2.65
C LEU A 19 -9.41 -8.87 -3.40
N VAL A 20 -8.43 -8.03 -3.05
CA VAL A 20 -8.12 -6.79 -3.79
C VAL A 20 -7.78 -7.10 -5.24
N ALA A 21 -6.94 -8.11 -5.51
CA ALA A 21 -6.61 -8.51 -6.88
C ALA A 21 -7.86 -8.99 -7.64
N ALA A 22 -8.77 -9.73 -6.99
CA ALA A 22 -10.02 -10.16 -7.60
C ALA A 22 -10.93 -8.98 -7.96
N PHE A 23 -11.06 -7.97 -7.09
CA PHE A 23 -11.81 -6.74 -7.39
C PHE A 23 -11.16 -5.93 -8.53
N CYS A 24 -9.84 -5.79 -8.52
CA CYS A 24 -9.08 -5.18 -9.61
C CYS A 24 -9.40 -5.85 -10.95
N ARG A 25 -9.31 -7.19 -11.00
CA ARG A 25 -9.64 -7.97 -12.21
C ARG A 25 -11.10 -7.82 -12.61
N ALA A 26 -12.03 -7.93 -11.67
CA ALA A 26 -13.45 -7.88 -11.94
C ALA A 26 -13.90 -6.52 -12.48
N LEU A 27 -13.36 -5.42 -11.97
CA LEU A 27 -13.64 -4.07 -12.45
C LEU A 27 -12.94 -3.82 -13.80
N SER A 28 -11.69 -4.25 -13.97
CA SER A 28 -10.96 -4.16 -15.24
C SER A 28 -11.66 -4.93 -16.37
N ASN A 29 -12.18 -6.13 -16.09
CA ASN A 29 -12.96 -6.91 -17.06
C ASN A 29 -14.28 -6.23 -17.48
N ARG A 30 -14.78 -5.26 -16.70
CA ARG A 30 -15.95 -4.43 -17.05
C ARG A 30 -15.57 -3.15 -17.80
N GLY A 31 -14.30 -3.00 -18.20
CA GLY A 31 -13.81 -1.87 -18.98
C GLY A 31 -13.42 -0.64 -18.15
N PHE A 32 -13.42 -0.73 -16.82
CA PHE A 32 -12.98 0.39 -15.97
C PHE A 32 -11.45 0.46 -15.90
N ARG A 33 -10.91 1.67 -15.80
CA ARG A 33 -9.51 1.89 -15.42
C ARG A 33 -9.39 1.75 -13.91
N VAL A 34 -8.61 0.80 -13.43
CA VAL A 34 -8.54 0.44 -12.01
C VAL A 34 -7.11 0.47 -11.53
N ALA A 35 -6.82 1.15 -10.43
CA ALA A 35 -5.52 1.05 -9.76
C ALA A 35 -5.66 0.40 -8.38
N PRO A 36 -4.77 -0.53 -8.01
CA PRO A 36 -4.63 -0.93 -6.62
C PRO A 36 -3.85 0.13 -5.83
N PHE A 37 -4.07 0.17 -4.52
CA PHE A 37 -3.31 1.04 -3.64
C PHE A 37 -3.11 0.41 -2.27
N LYS A 38 -1.88 0.45 -1.76
CA LYS A 38 -1.56 0.15 -0.38
C LYS A 38 -0.57 1.20 0.12
N ALA A 39 -1.06 2.11 0.97
CA ALA A 39 -0.27 3.24 1.48
C ALA A 39 1.08 2.81 2.04
N GLN A 40 1.08 1.77 2.87
CA GLN A 40 2.29 1.16 3.38
C GLN A 40 2.24 -0.37 3.31
N ASN A 41 3.32 -0.98 2.82
CA ASN A 41 3.54 -2.42 2.88
C ASN A 41 4.85 -2.71 3.62
N MET A 42 4.95 -3.90 4.23
CA MET A 42 6.16 -4.43 4.84
C MET A 42 6.45 -5.79 4.21
N SER A 43 7.48 -5.86 3.38
CA SER A 43 7.81 -7.07 2.61
C SER A 43 9.27 -7.04 2.19
N LEU A 44 9.96 -8.18 2.30
CA LEU A 44 11.26 -8.41 1.67
C LEU A 44 11.14 -8.66 0.16
N ASN A 45 9.98 -9.13 -0.28
CA ASN A 45 9.70 -9.46 -1.65
C ASN A 45 9.19 -8.21 -2.39
N SER A 46 10.09 -7.57 -3.14
CA SER A 46 9.79 -6.42 -4.00
C SER A 46 9.72 -6.80 -5.48
N TYR A 47 9.15 -5.90 -6.27
CA TYR A 47 9.10 -5.89 -7.73
C TYR A 47 9.67 -4.55 -8.20
N VAL A 48 10.48 -4.57 -9.26
CA VAL A 48 11.03 -3.35 -9.88
C VAL A 48 10.03 -2.89 -10.94
N THR A 49 9.43 -1.73 -10.72
CA THR A 49 8.48 -1.12 -11.66
C THR A 49 9.19 -0.65 -12.93
N PRO A 50 8.45 -0.39 -14.03
CA PRO A 50 9.05 0.19 -15.24
C PRO A 50 9.71 1.55 -15.00
N GLU A 51 9.34 2.27 -13.94
CA GLU A 51 10.02 3.52 -13.53
C GLU A 51 11.35 3.27 -12.81
N GLY A 52 11.77 2.02 -12.62
CA GLY A 52 12.99 1.61 -11.92
C GLY A 52 12.87 1.63 -10.39
N GLY A 53 11.66 1.79 -9.85
CA GLY A 53 11.41 1.87 -8.42
C GLY A 53 10.94 0.54 -7.82
N GLU A 54 11.16 0.35 -6.51
CA GLU A 54 10.70 -0.86 -5.81
C GLU A 54 9.30 -0.71 -5.19
N ILE A 55 8.43 -1.69 -5.43
CA ILE A 55 7.15 -1.86 -4.70
C ILE A 55 7.04 -3.29 -4.18
N ALA A 56 6.15 -3.55 -3.22
CA ALA A 56 5.87 -4.93 -2.82
C ALA A 56 5.28 -5.76 -3.98
N ARG A 57 5.68 -7.04 -4.11
CA ARG A 57 5.14 -7.96 -5.14
C ARG A 57 3.62 -8.10 -5.09
N ALA A 58 3.02 -7.96 -3.91
CA ALA A 58 1.57 -7.97 -3.73
C ALA A 58 0.88 -6.86 -4.54
N GLN A 59 1.43 -5.65 -4.55
CA GLN A 59 0.87 -4.54 -5.34
C GLN A 59 1.17 -4.69 -6.83
N ALA A 60 2.32 -5.26 -7.20
CA ALA A 60 2.59 -5.62 -8.60
C ALA A 60 1.56 -6.64 -9.13
N LEU A 61 1.29 -7.70 -8.37
CA LEU A 61 0.24 -8.67 -8.69
C LEU A 61 -1.13 -8.01 -8.89
N GLN A 62 -1.50 -7.10 -8.01
CA GLN A 62 -2.76 -6.36 -8.11
C GLN A 62 -2.81 -5.45 -9.35
N ALA A 63 -1.67 -4.85 -9.74
CA ALA A 63 -1.57 -4.04 -10.96
C ALA A 63 -1.79 -4.90 -12.21
N PHE A 64 -1.17 -6.08 -12.26
CA PHE A 64 -1.40 -7.06 -13.33
C PHE A 64 -2.85 -7.55 -13.36
N ALA A 65 -3.48 -7.72 -12.20
CA ALA A 65 -4.90 -8.03 -12.11
C ALA A 65 -5.76 -6.91 -12.71
N SER A 66 -5.35 -5.64 -12.54
CA SER A 66 -5.96 -4.48 -13.17
C SER A 66 -5.66 -4.30 -14.68
N ARG A 67 -4.79 -5.11 -15.29
CA ARG A 67 -4.26 -4.95 -16.67
C ARG A 67 -3.45 -3.66 -16.88
N ILE A 68 -2.71 -3.23 -15.86
CA ILE A 68 -1.85 -2.05 -15.95
C ILE A 68 -0.45 -2.34 -15.44
N GLU A 69 0.50 -1.53 -15.88
CA GLU A 69 1.87 -1.61 -15.38
C GLU A 69 1.94 -1.23 -13.88
N PRO A 70 2.75 -1.95 -13.08
CA PRO A 70 2.99 -1.59 -11.70
C PRO A 70 3.66 -0.23 -11.58
N SER A 71 3.24 0.58 -10.61
CA SER A 71 3.81 1.92 -10.38
C SER A 71 4.13 2.14 -8.91
N VAL A 72 5.16 2.93 -8.62
CA VAL A 72 5.57 3.32 -7.27
C VAL A 72 4.44 3.96 -6.45
N HIS A 73 3.47 4.59 -7.13
CA HIS A 73 2.32 5.21 -6.46
C HIS A 73 1.32 4.20 -5.91
N MET A 74 1.36 2.94 -6.34
CA MET A 74 0.51 1.87 -5.82
C MET A 74 0.98 1.38 -4.45
N ASN A 75 2.27 1.54 -4.14
CA ASN A 75 2.85 1.27 -2.83
C ASN A 75 3.95 2.30 -2.51
N PRO A 76 3.57 3.52 -2.10
CA PRO A 76 4.51 4.63 -1.99
C PRO A 76 5.42 4.55 -0.75
N VAL A 77 5.04 3.77 0.26
CA VAL A 77 5.88 3.47 1.44
C VAL A 77 6.08 1.96 1.52
N LEU A 78 7.31 1.51 1.37
CA LEU A 78 7.69 0.11 1.51
C LEU A 78 8.74 -0.02 2.63
N LEU A 79 8.46 -0.90 3.59
CA LEU A 79 9.41 -1.31 4.61
C LEU A 79 9.98 -2.68 4.23
N LYS A 80 11.31 -2.79 4.16
CA LYS A 80 12.02 -4.06 3.96
C LYS A 80 12.73 -4.45 5.26
N PRO A 81 12.19 -5.40 6.05
CA PRO A 81 12.78 -5.81 7.32
C PRO A 81 14.23 -6.27 7.16
N SER A 82 15.15 -5.77 8.00
CA SER A 82 16.58 -6.13 7.95
C SER A 82 17.08 -6.83 9.22
N GLY A 83 16.16 -7.18 10.13
CA GLY A 83 16.47 -7.80 11.43
C GLY A 83 16.70 -6.78 12.54
N ARG A 84 16.88 -7.25 13.79
CA ARG A 84 17.11 -6.42 14.99
C ARG A 84 16.12 -5.25 15.15
N MET A 85 14.84 -5.48 14.85
CA MET A 85 13.79 -4.44 14.90
C MET A 85 14.01 -3.25 13.95
N ARG A 86 14.76 -3.45 12.86
CA ARG A 86 15.03 -2.45 11.82
C ARG A 86 14.39 -2.82 10.49
N SER A 87 14.16 -1.80 9.68
CA SER A 87 13.72 -1.96 8.30
C SER A 87 14.38 -0.89 7.43
N GLN A 88 14.69 -1.23 6.20
CA GLN A 88 14.99 -0.23 5.18
C GLN A 88 13.69 0.44 4.74
N LEU A 89 13.66 1.77 4.81
CA LEU A 89 12.56 2.60 4.33
C LEU A 89 12.78 2.92 2.85
N VAL A 90 11.83 2.51 2.02
CA VAL A 90 11.76 2.82 0.59
C VAL A 90 10.58 3.76 0.37
N LEU A 91 10.84 4.94 -0.19
CA LEU A 91 9.83 5.95 -0.51
C LEU A 91 9.76 6.15 -2.01
N LEU A 92 8.55 6.05 -2.58
CA LEU A 92 8.32 6.19 -4.03
C LEU A 92 9.32 5.36 -4.86
N GLY A 93 9.55 4.12 -4.41
CA GLY A 93 10.44 3.18 -5.07
C GLY A 93 11.94 3.36 -4.81
N LYS A 94 12.36 4.35 -4.03
CA LYS A 94 13.78 4.61 -3.74
C LYS A 94 14.13 4.31 -2.28
N PRO A 95 15.19 3.55 -1.99
CA PRO A 95 15.71 3.40 -0.64
C PRO A 95 16.17 4.76 -0.09
N VAL A 96 15.73 5.11 1.11
CA VAL A 96 16.06 6.41 1.74
C VAL A 96 16.98 6.23 2.93
N ARG A 97 16.66 5.30 3.84
CA ARG A 97 17.42 5.05 5.07
C ARG A 97 16.94 3.78 5.77
N ASP A 98 17.76 3.26 6.67
CA ASP A 98 17.29 2.31 7.67
C ASP A 98 16.58 3.04 8.82
N ILE A 99 15.53 2.42 9.33
CA ILE A 99 14.74 2.94 10.45
C ILE A 99 14.50 1.86 11.49
N ASP A 100 14.58 2.26 12.76
CA ASP A 100 14.16 1.43 13.89
C ASP A 100 12.63 1.43 14.00
N ALA A 101 12.04 0.31 14.41
CA ALA A 101 10.60 0.15 14.54
C ALA A 101 9.97 1.21 15.46
N LYS A 102 10.58 1.53 16.62
CA LYS A 102 10.05 2.56 17.53
C LYS A 102 10.04 3.91 16.85
N ARG A 103 11.16 4.27 16.20
CA ARG A 103 11.32 5.53 15.49
C ARG A 103 10.35 5.65 14.31
N TYR A 104 10.05 4.56 13.61
CA TYR A 104 9.06 4.54 12.54
C TYR A 104 7.64 4.85 13.04
N PHE A 105 7.25 4.34 14.21
CA PHE A 105 5.92 4.58 14.77
C PHE A 105 5.80 5.90 15.53
N SER A 106 6.90 6.48 16.02
CA SER A 106 6.89 7.75 16.76
C SER A 106 7.16 8.97 15.87
N GLU A 107 8.03 8.84 14.88
CA GLU A 107 8.50 9.94 14.03
C GLU A 107 8.10 9.71 12.57
N ASN A 108 7.89 10.80 11.81
CA ASN A 108 7.62 10.80 10.36
C ASN A 108 6.20 10.42 9.91
N LYS A 109 5.23 10.21 10.83
CA LYS A 109 3.84 9.91 10.45
C LYS A 109 3.23 10.92 9.47
N LYS A 110 3.47 12.22 9.69
CA LYS A 110 2.93 13.29 8.84
C LYS A 110 3.51 13.25 7.42
N GLU A 111 4.83 13.15 7.29
CA GLU A 111 5.52 13.07 6.00
C GLU A 111 5.08 11.85 5.19
N LEU A 112 5.08 10.67 5.83
CA LEU A 112 4.65 9.42 5.19
C LEU A 112 3.18 9.47 4.76
N PHE A 113 2.32 10.07 5.59
CA PHE A 113 0.92 10.30 5.26
C PHE A 113 0.77 11.23 4.06
N GLU A 114 1.51 12.33 4.00
CA GLU A 114 1.49 13.25 2.87
C GLU A 114 1.96 12.60 1.56
N ILE A 115 3.00 11.76 1.61
CA ILE A 115 3.49 10.98 0.48
C ILE A 115 2.42 9.98 -0.01
N ALA A 116 1.79 9.27 0.91
CA ALA A 116 0.71 8.34 0.60
C ALA A 116 -0.50 9.06 0.00
N LEU A 117 -0.89 10.20 0.55
CA LEU A 117 -2.00 11.02 0.08
C LEU A 117 -1.74 11.59 -1.32
N LYS A 118 -0.53 12.10 -1.59
CA LYS A 118 -0.13 12.57 -2.92
C LYS A 118 -0.23 11.45 -3.95
N SER A 119 0.28 10.26 -3.61
CA SER A 119 0.20 9.08 -4.51
C SER A 119 -1.23 8.63 -4.75
N LEU A 120 -2.07 8.59 -3.71
CA LEU A 120 -3.49 8.28 -3.85
C LEU A 120 -4.20 9.29 -4.77
N LYS A 121 -3.96 10.60 -4.57
CA LYS A 121 -4.52 11.66 -5.44
C LYS A 121 -4.10 11.50 -6.90
N GLN A 122 -2.85 11.14 -7.15
CA GLN A 122 -2.32 10.89 -8.50
C GLN A 122 -2.95 9.67 -9.17
N LEU A 123 -3.28 8.61 -8.41
CA LEU A 123 -4.04 7.49 -8.95
C LEU A 123 -5.50 7.91 -9.20
N CYS A 124 -6.14 8.60 -8.27
CA CYS A 124 -7.52 9.07 -8.41
C CYS A 124 -7.74 10.06 -9.57
N SER A 125 -6.69 10.73 -10.06
CA SER A 125 -6.79 11.59 -11.25
C SER A 125 -6.70 10.83 -12.57
N LYS A 126 -6.19 9.59 -12.56
CA LYS A 126 -5.93 8.78 -13.77
C LYS A 126 -6.88 7.60 -13.96
N PHE A 127 -7.48 7.11 -12.86
CA PHE A 127 -8.27 5.87 -12.84
C PHE A 127 -9.73 6.14 -12.44
N ASP A 128 -10.63 5.27 -12.87
CA ASP A 128 -12.06 5.34 -12.52
C ASP A 128 -12.31 4.74 -11.13
N PHE A 129 -11.52 3.72 -10.77
CA PHE A 129 -11.54 3.09 -9.45
C PHE A 129 -10.14 3.00 -8.84
N VAL A 130 -10.06 3.22 -7.53
CA VAL A 130 -8.88 2.86 -6.72
C VAL A 130 -9.29 1.87 -5.63
N VAL A 131 -8.73 0.67 -5.67
CA VAL A 131 -9.02 -0.40 -4.70
C VAL A 131 -7.92 -0.44 -3.66
N ILE A 132 -8.26 -0.10 -2.41
CA ILE A 132 -7.28 0.02 -1.32
C ILE A 132 -7.16 -1.30 -0.57
N GLU A 133 -5.93 -1.80 -0.40
CA GLU A 133 -5.64 -2.89 0.54
C GLU A 133 -5.37 -2.32 1.94
N GLY A 134 -6.29 -2.53 2.88
CA GLY A 134 -6.12 -2.14 4.27
C GLY A 134 -4.94 -2.83 4.96
N ALA A 135 -4.42 -2.20 6.02
CA ALA A 135 -3.47 -2.84 6.92
C ALA A 135 -4.12 -4.05 7.65
N GLY A 136 -3.28 -4.95 8.17
CA GLY A 136 -3.75 -6.11 8.95
C GLY A 136 -4.49 -5.64 10.21
N SER A 137 -5.70 -6.16 10.40
CA SER A 137 -6.64 -5.83 11.48
C SER A 137 -7.05 -4.35 11.58
N ALA A 138 -8.24 -4.04 11.04
CA ALA A 138 -8.98 -2.86 11.48
C ALA A 138 -9.36 -2.93 12.98
N ALA A 139 -9.16 -4.09 13.62
CA ALA A 139 -9.45 -4.43 15.00
C ALA A 139 -8.21 -4.97 15.76
N GLU A 140 -7.03 -4.37 15.57
CA GLU A 140 -5.85 -4.74 16.35
C GLU A 140 -6.05 -4.28 17.81
N PRO A 141 -5.94 -5.17 18.82
CA PRO A 141 -6.01 -4.77 20.24
C PRO A 141 -5.02 -3.66 20.59
N ASN A 142 -3.88 -3.62 19.90
CA ASN A 142 -2.82 -2.60 20.04
C ASN A 142 -3.23 -1.18 19.59
N LEU A 143 -4.37 -1.03 18.90
CA LEU A 143 -4.93 0.27 18.51
C LEU A 143 -5.96 0.83 19.50
N TYR A 144 -6.48 0.03 20.45
CA TYR A 144 -7.47 0.50 21.42
C TYR A 144 -7.00 1.72 22.23
N ASN A 145 -5.71 1.77 22.59
CA ASN A 145 -5.14 2.90 23.35
C ASN A 145 -4.70 4.09 22.48
N ARG A 146 -4.94 4.05 21.16
CA ARG A 146 -4.45 5.08 20.21
C ARG A 146 -5.53 5.66 19.30
N ILE A 147 -6.76 5.13 19.37
CA ILE A 147 -7.93 5.76 18.76
C ILE A 147 -8.63 6.54 19.87
N SER A 148 -8.24 7.80 20.07
CA SER A 148 -9.08 8.73 20.83
C SER A 148 -10.32 9.02 19.97
N LEU A 149 -11.48 8.51 20.38
CA LEU A 149 -12.79 8.92 19.87
C LEU A 149 -13.40 10.06 20.72
N THR A 150 -12.54 10.80 21.40
CA THR A 150 -12.84 12.06 22.08
C THR A 150 -11.89 13.12 21.56
#